data_AF-A0A2C9CEG9-F1
#
_entry.id   AF-A0A2C9CEG9-F1
#
_cell.length_a   1.000
_cell.length_b   1.000
_cell.length_c   1.000
_cell.angle_alpha   90.00
_cell.angle_beta   90.00
_cell.angle_gamma   90.00
#
_symmetry.space_group_name_H-M   'P 1'
#
loop_
_entity.id
_entity.type
_entity.pdbx_description
1 polymer ?
#
loop_
_entity_poly.entity_id
_entity_poly.type
_entity_poly.pdbx_seq_one_letter_code
_entity_poly.pdbx_strand_id
1 'polypeptide(L)'
;MIKLFKSKVINFSLIAFGIVAFCKADMVEAQASHFFRTYKRETPQKLPEDQNAVAEGKKVYEKRCWYCHGITGTGDGPSSRTMFPRPRNFTRNEFKVRSTPFGSVPTDEDLFRIITSGIEGTAMPFWSTISEAERWQVIYYIKTFNEQFKKETAPAVLSVESAVATQESIDKGRELFKQVKCFNCHGEEGRGNGPLTVALQTQWGMPYRARDLTQSWNYKGGSTAGDIYRTISTGFNETPMGSYKETLSDEERWSLAHYVESLSKKMASDVVVKVKLLEEGELPDHPADEVWGLAAPLEIPLAGQIVAHPRLWEPAIDSMMIRGLYNDREIAFLVEWDDRTNLQEDIFRDAVSLQFPVKIPESLKKPYFGMGDSGGVVNLWQWKACWKEGFGSIAEMPANEPGEIVELNAKGFKKISIQSPENQDVMGEGLHDNGRWKVVFKRPLKTEDGKKDIQFEIGKLIPIAFAVWDGSNGDAGSQKSVSSWYYILLEKPMPKTVFVYVLVAVVMGASVELWFLARLRRFPPKSEEEDQ
;
A
#
# COMPACT_ATOMS: atom_id res chain seq x y z
N MET A 1 37.37 -5.90 -49.51
CA MET A 1 36.11 -5.44 -48.87
C MET A 1 35.05 -6.52 -48.57
N ILE A 2 35.27 -7.79 -48.91
CA ILE A 2 34.26 -8.87 -48.78
C ILE A 2 34.02 -9.35 -47.32
N LYS A 3 34.93 -9.08 -46.38
CA LYS A 3 34.72 -9.35 -44.94
C LYS A 3 33.83 -8.31 -44.22
N LEU A 4 33.67 -7.10 -44.77
CA LEU A 4 32.83 -6.04 -44.18
C LEU A 4 31.35 -6.15 -44.59
N PHE A 5 31.05 -6.77 -45.74
CA PHE A 5 29.67 -6.90 -46.22
C PHE A 5 28.88 -8.04 -45.55
N LYS A 6 29.56 -9.11 -45.12
CA LYS A 6 28.93 -10.16 -44.28
C LYS A 6 28.51 -9.63 -42.91
N SER A 7 29.22 -8.63 -42.36
CA SER A 7 28.91 -8.03 -41.06
C SER A 7 27.67 -7.11 -41.11
N LYS A 8 27.41 -6.41 -42.22
CA LYS A 8 26.24 -5.51 -42.32
C LYS A 8 24.92 -6.22 -42.67
N VAL A 9 24.96 -7.33 -43.40
CA VAL A 9 23.73 -8.11 -43.70
C VAL A 9 23.26 -8.89 -42.45
N ILE A 10 24.19 -9.32 -41.58
CA ILE A 10 23.85 -9.89 -40.27
C ILE A 10 23.20 -8.84 -39.35
N ASN A 11 23.54 -7.54 -39.51
CA ASN A 11 22.90 -6.46 -38.75
C ASN A 11 21.49 -6.07 -39.23
N PHE A 12 21.09 -6.38 -40.48
CA PHE A 12 19.72 -6.08 -40.94
C PHE A 12 18.71 -7.17 -40.55
N SER A 13 19.11 -8.44 -40.50
CA SER A 13 18.27 -9.52 -39.95
C SER A 13 18.12 -9.47 -38.43
N LEU A 14 18.97 -8.68 -37.73
CA LEU A 14 18.79 -8.36 -36.30
C LEU A 14 17.76 -7.24 -36.07
N ILE A 15 17.38 -6.46 -37.08
CA ILE A 15 16.38 -5.39 -36.94
C ILE A 15 14.95 -5.95 -37.11
N ALA A 16 14.76 -6.99 -37.93
CA ALA A 16 13.46 -7.68 -38.06
C ALA A 16 13.13 -8.62 -36.88
N PHE A 17 14.14 -9.18 -36.20
CA PHE A 17 13.95 -9.91 -34.94
C PHE A 17 13.85 -9.02 -33.70
N GLY A 18 14.16 -7.72 -33.83
CA GLY A 18 14.04 -6.73 -32.76
C GLY A 18 12.61 -6.27 -32.45
N ILE A 19 11.63 -6.59 -33.31
CA ILE A 19 10.24 -6.11 -33.14
C ILE A 19 9.34 -7.18 -32.48
N VAL A 20 9.74 -8.46 -32.47
CA VAL A 20 8.98 -9.54 -31.81
C VAL A 20 9.49 -9.84 -30.39
N ALA A 21 10.66 -9.33 -30.01
CA ALA A 21 11.21 -9.44 -28.66
C ALA A 21 10.93 -8.22 -27.75
N PHE A 22 10.13 -7.25 -28.21
CA PHE A 22 9.76 -6.05 -27.43
C PHE A 22 8.38 -6.15 -26.76
N CYS A 23 7.80 -7.36 -26.64
CA CYS A 23 6.56 -7.59 -25.86
C CYS A 23 6.81 -8.24 -24.48
N LYS A 24 8.03 -8.18 -23.95
CA LYS A 24 8.29 -8.41 -22.53
C LYS A 24 9.02 -7.21 -21.97
N ALA A 25 8.38 -6.55 -21.02
CA ALA A 25 8.75 -5.29 -20.39
C ALA A 25 8.41 -4.02 -21.20
N ASP A 26 7.17 -3.88 -21.65
CA ASP A 26 6.50 -2.60 -21.43
C ASP A 26 6.30 -2.45 -19.91
N MET A 27 7.38 -2.07 -19.22
CA MET A 27 7.21 -1.23 -18.05
C MET A 27 6.70 0.11 -18.59
N VAL A 28 5.39 0.15 -18.84
CA VAL A 28 4.66 1.39 -18.60
C VAL A 28 4.91 1.62 -17.11
N GLU A 29 5.94 2.40 -16.80
CA GLU A 29 5.94 3.22 -15.60
C GLU A 29 4.70 4.09 -15.76
N ALA A 30 3.56 3.54 -15.37
CA ALA A 30 2.45 4.32 -14.92
C ALA A 30 3.10 5.33 -13.98
N GLN A 31 2.82 6.60 -14.21
CA GLN A 31 3.04 7.61 -13.18
C GLN A 31 2.15 7.17 -12.01
N ALA A 32 2.64 6.21 -11.22
CA ALA A 32 2.36 6.12 -9.82
C ALA A 32 2.78 7.50 -9.34
N SER A 33 1.80 8.41 -9.27
CA SER A 33 1.94 9.65 -8.55
C SER A 33 2.71 9.28 -7.29
N HIS A 34 3.96 9.74 -7.20
CA HIS A 34 4.88 9.45 -6.10
C HIS A 34 4.28 10.10 -4.84
N PHE A 35 3.21 9.50 -4.31
CA PHE A 35 2.62 9.82 -3.02
C PHE A 35 3.46 9.20 -1.90
N PHE A 36 4.39 8.31 -2.23
CA PHE A 36 5.22 7.58 -1.27
C PHE A 36 6.58 8.24 -1.11
N ARG A 37 6.97 8.41 0.15
CA ARG A 37 8.24 8.94 0.61
C ARG A 37 9.42 8.28 -0.10
N THR A 38 10.31 9.12 -0.64
CA THR A 38 11.70 8.70 -0.91
C THR A 38 12.54 8.95 0.34
N TYR A 39 13.02 7.88 0.98
CA TYR A 39 13.90 7.98 2.14
C TYR A 39 15.28 8.50 1.71
N LYS A 40 15.60 9.76 2.01
CA LYS A 40 16.90 10.36 1.67
C LYS A 40 17.93 10.02 2.74
N ARG A 41 19.07 9.46 2.32
CA ARG A 41 20.18 9.07 3.20
C ARG A 41 21.24 10.16 3.33
N GLU A 42 21.46 10.89 2.24
CA GLU A 42 22.47 11.94 2.18
C GLU A 42 22.03 13.14 3.02
N THR A 43 22.97 13.64 3.81
CA THR A 43 22.84 14.88 4.56
C THR A 43 23.84 15.89 3.99
N PRO A 44 23.41 17.12 3.71
CA PRO A 44 24.31 18.18 3.28
C PRO A 44 25.29 18.54 4.40
N GLN A 45 26.25 19.41 4.10
CA GLN A 45 27.18 19.91 5.10
C GLN A 45 26.41 20.54 6.27
N LYS A 46 26.77 20.12 7.49
CA LYS A 46 26.16 20.59 8.72
C LYS A 46 26.45 22.07 8.94
N LEU A 47 25.40 22.84 9.21
CA LEU A 47 25.52 24.26 9.59
C LEU A 47 26.16 24.37 10.99
N PRO A 48 27.00 25.37 11.31
CA PRO A 48 27.44 25.59 12.68
C PRO A 48 26.26 25.76 13.65
N GLU A 49 26.32 25.08 14.80
CA GLU A 49 25.32 25.21 15.87
C GLU A 49 25.70 26.40 16.77
N ASP A 50 25.12 27.56 16.47
CA ASP A 50 25.29 28.79 17.27
C ASP A 50 23.93 29.35 17.73
N GLN A 51 23.97 30.36 18.61
CA GLN A 51 22.76 30.96 19.18
C GLN A 51 21.85 31.59 18.11
N ASN A 52 22.42 32.11 17.03
CA ASN A 52 21.65 32.69 15.93
C ASN A 52 20.93 31.59 15.14
N ALA A 53 21.60 30.47 14.86
CA ALA A 53 21.00 29.31 14.21
C ALA A 53 19.84 28.72 15.04
N VAL A 54 19.99 28.66 16.38
CA VAL A 54 18.89 28.27 17.29
C VAL A 54 17.73 29.27 17.23
N ALA A 55 18.00 30.57 17.20
CA ALA A 55 16.98 31.61 17.13
C ALA A 55 16.20 31.59 15.80
N GLU A 56 16.87 31.39 14.67
CA GLU A 56 16.21 31.18 13.37
C GLU A 56 15.41 29.86 13.35
N GLY A 57 15.95 28.81 13.97
CA GLY A 57 15.28 27.52 14.12
C GLY A 57 13.95 27.63 14.87
N LYS A 58 13.91 28.46 15.91
CA LYS A 58 12.68 28.77 16.65
C LYS A 58 11.60 29.36 15.74
N LYS A 59 11.96 30.31 14.87
CA LYS A 59 11.00 30.91 13.91
C LYS A 59 10.44 29.85 12.96
N VAL A 60 11.27 28.93 12.48
CA VAL A 60 10.83 27.81 11.64
C VAL A 60 9.85 26.91 12.40
N TYR A 61 10.17 26.56 13.66
CA TYR A 61 9.33 25.73 14.51
C TYR A 61 7.95 26.35 14.78
N GLU A 62 7.92 27.63 15.16
CA GLU A 62 6.69 28.40 15.41
C GLU A 62 5.85 28.62 14.15
N LYS A 63 6.46 28.54 12.96
CA LYS A 63 5.73 28.65 11.70
C LYS A 63 5.16 27.30 11.22
N ARG A 64 5.80 26.17 11.56
CA ARG A 64 5.58 24.89 10.85
C ARG A 64 5.38 23.66 11.74
N CYS A 65 5.93 23.63 12.94
CA CYS A 65 6.06 22.39 13.73
C CYS A 65 5.13 22.36 14.96
N TRP A 66 4.96 23.50 15.63
CA TRP A 66 4.28 23.56 16.93
C TRP A 66 2.81 23.12 16.88
N TYR A 67 2.13 23.28 15.74
CA TYR A 67 0.70 22.95 15.64
C TYR A 67 0.44 21.47 15.92
N CYS A 68 1.40 20.61 15.55
CA CYS A 68 1.41 19.18 15.88
C CYS A 68 2.22 18.90 17.15
N HIS A 69 3.45 19.42 17.24
CA HIS A 69 4.40 19.04 18.29
C HIS A 69 4.27 19.84 19.61
N GLY A 70 3.35 20.81 19.67
CA GLY A 70 3.17 21.70 20.83
C GLY A 70 4.19 22.84 20.87
N ILE A 71 3.83 23.96 21.49
CA ILE A 71 4.73 25.11 21.66
C ILE A 71 5.93 24.74 22.54
N THR A 72 5.71 23.88 23.53
CA THR A 72 6.71 23.37 24.48
C THR A 72 7.38 22.07 24.01
N GLY A 73 7.12 21.61 22.78
CA GLY A 73 7.70 20.38 22.24
C GLY A 73 7.14 19.10 22.84
N THR A 74 6.03 19.16 23.58
CA THR A 74 5.46 18.04 24.34
C THR A 74 4.60 17.08 23.51
N GLY A 75 4.45 17.32 22.21
CA GLY A 75 3.65 16.48 21.30
C GLY A 75 2.13 16.68 21.44
N ASP A 76 1.72 17.78 22.06
CA ASP A 76 0.35 18.11 22.47
C ASP A 76 -0.24 19.32 21.74
N GLY A 77 0.28 19.61 20.54
CA GLY A 77 -0.23 20.71 19.71
C GLY A 77 -1.72 20.52 19.38
N PRO A 78 -2.46 21.58 19.00
CA PRO A 78 -3.90 21.51 18.78
C PRO A 78 -4.37 20.38 17.85
N SER A 79 -3.58 19.99 16.85
CA SER A 79 -3.90 18.89 15.92
C SER A 79 -3.62 17.49 16.48
N SER A 80 -2.82 17.37 17.54
CA SER A 80 -2.41 16.06 18.12
C SER A 80 -3.60 15.21 18.60
N ARG A 81 -4.73 15.85 18.94
CA ARG A 81 -5.94 15.21 19.47
C ARG A 81 -6.64 14.27 18.48
N THR A 82 -6.36 14.44 17.19
CA THR A 82 -6.97 13.65 16.10
C THR A 82 -5.90 12.99 15.24
N MET A 83 -4.70 12.77 15.79
CA MET A 83 -3.57 12.18 15.07
C MET A 83 -3.13 10.88 15.73
N PHE A 84 -3.12 9.82 14.91
CA PHE A 84 -2.54 8.54 15.26
C PHE A 84 -1.53 8.10 14.19
N PRO A 85 -0.28 7.75 14.58
CA PRO A 85 0.31 7.91 15.91
C PRO A 85 0.43 9.38 16.35
N ARG A 86 0.44 9.62 17.66
CA ARG A 86 0.63 10.98 18.19
C ARG A 86 1.99 11.59 17.79
N PRO A 87 2.06 12.93 17.62
CA PRO A 87 3.31 13.64 17.38
C PRO A 87 4.36 13.34 18.45
N ARG A 88 5.65 13.35 18.05
CA ARG A 88 6.76 13.10 18.99
C ARG A 88 6.78 14.16 20.09
N ASN A 89 6.89 13.70 21.33
CA ASN A 89 7.30 14.52 22.45
C ASN A 89 8.84 14.65 22.44
N PHE A 90 9.32 15.86 22.19
CA PHE A 90 10.75 16.19 22.12
C PHE A 90 11.39 16.40 23.49
N THR A 91 10.61 16.58 24.57
CA THR A 91 11.16 16.74 25.93
C THR A 91 11.60 15.43 26.56
N ARG A 92 11.23 14.31 25.94
CA ARG A 92 11.57 12.94 26.35
C ARG A 92 12.47 12.29 25.33
N ASN A 93 13.14 11.21 25.73
CA ASN A 93 14.03 10.47 24.84
C ASN A 93 13.29 9.40 24.02
N GLU A 94 12.11 9.74 23.51
CA GLU A 94 11.24 8.81 22.78
C GLU A 94 11.57 8.74 21.28
N PHE A 95 12.75 9.18 20.85
CA PHE A 95 13.14 9.21 19.45
C PHE A 95 13.26 7.77 18.90
N LYS A 96 12.49 7.47 17.85
CA LYS A 96 12.38 6.09 17.31
C LYS A 96 13.47 5.79 16.28
N VAL A 97 13.53 6.58 15.21
CA VAL A 97 14.48 6.35 14.11
C VAL A 97 15.82 7.00 14.47
N ARG A 98 16.84 6.17 14.71
CA ARG A 98 18.17 6.60 15.16
C ARG A 98 19.25 5.68 14.58
N SER A 99 20.47 6.16 14.58
CA SER A 99 21.70 5.41 14.30
C SER A 99 22.55 5.18 15.55
N THR A 100 22.08 5.64 16.72
CA THR A 100 22.76 5.59 18.01
C THR A 100 22.27 4.40 18.86
N PRO A 101 22.98 4.02 19.95
CA PRO A 101 22.59 2.88 20.78
C PRO A 101 21.21 3.08 21.40
N PHE A 102 20.54 1.98 21.79
CA PHE A 102 19.25 2.06 22.46
C PHE A 102 19.34 2.88 23.75
N GLY A 103 18.39 3.79 23.96
CA GLY A 103 18.41 4.73 25.09
C GLY A 103 19.24 6.00 24.88
N SER A 104 19.99 6.14 23.78
CA SER A 104 20.68 7.39 23.41
C SER A 104 19.83 8.29 22.52
N VAL A 105 20.17 9.59 22.49
CA VAL A 105 19.53 10.56 21.58
C VAL A 105 19.96 10.33 20.11
N PRO A 106 19.15 10.72 19.11
CA PRO A 106 19.56 10.70 17.70
C PRO A 106 20.76 11.61 17.44
N THR A 107 21.49 11.35 16.35
CA THR A 107 22.42 12.36 15.80
C THR A 107 21.66 13.48 15.10
N ASP A 108 22.33 14.59 14.81
CA ASP A 108 21.73 15.69 14.05
C ASP A 108 21.38 15.25 12.61
N GLU A 109 22.17 14.35 12.03
CA GLU A 109 21.93 13.75 10.71
C GLU A 109 20.70 12.82 10.72
N ASP A 110 20.47 12.07 11.81
CA ASP A 110 19.23 11.29 11.99
C ASP A 110 18.01 12.22 11.94
N LEU A 111 18.05 13.31 12.71
CA LEU A 111 16.97 14.32 12.74
C LEU A 111 16.79 14.98 11.38
N PHE A 112 17.88 15.30 10.68
CA PHE A 112 17.84 15.92 9.36
C PHE A 112 17.17 15.01 8.33
N ARG A 113 17.51 13.72 8.30
CA ARG A 113 16.87 12.74 7.40
C ARG A 113 15.37 12.61 7.68
N ILE A 114 14.98 12.58 8.96
CA ILE A 114 13.57 12.47 9.37
C ILE A 114 12.78 13.71 8.96
N ILE A 115 13.28 14.91 9.23
CA ILE A 115 12.58 16.16 8.86
C ILE A 115 12.50 16.28 7.34
N THR A 116 13.59 15.94 6.64
CA THR A 116 13.65 16.03 5.17
C THR A 116 12.63 15.12 4.50
N SER A 117 12.57 13.85 4.93
CA SER A 117 11.73 12.84 4.26
C SER A 117 10.37 12.62 4.93
N GLY A 118 10.09 13.23 6.08
CA GLY A 118 8.89 12.95 6.87
C GLY A 118 8.92 11.56 7.51
N ILE A 119 7.78 11.09 8.03
CA ILE A 119 7.63 9.71 8.52
C ILE A 119 6.40 9.11 7.87
N GLU A 120 6.61 8.17 6.95
CA GLU A 120 5.54 7.50 6.22
C GLU A 120 4.57 6.76 7.15
N GLY A 121 3.30 6.74 6.77
CA GLY A 121 2.24 6.16 7.61
C GLY A 121 2.03 6.89 8.94
N THR A 122 2.35 8.19 8.99
CA THR A 122 2.03 9.13 10.08
C THR A 122 1.67 10.50 9.48
N ALA A 123 1.13 11.41 10.30
CA ALA A 123 0.85 12.79 9.87
C ALA A 123 2.10 13.68 9.72
N MET A 124 3.32 13.14 9.79
CA MET A 124 4.57 13.90 9.72
C MET A 124 5.01 14.09 8.25
N PRO A 125 4.77 15.27 7.63
CA PRO A 125 5.09 15.49 6.22
C PRO A 125 6.60 15.59 5.99
N PHE A 126 7.00 15.52 4.72
CA PHE A 126 8.34 15.86 4.29
C PHE A 126 8.55 17.38 4.27
N TRP A 127 9.71 17.84 4.74
CA TRP A 127 10.10 19.25 4.72
C TRP A 127 11.27 19.53 3.78
N SER A 128 11.43 18.74 2.73
CA SER A 128 12.31 19.11 1.61
C SER A 128 11.84 20.37 0.85
N THR A 129 10.68 20.91 1.21
CA THR A 129 10.09 22.16 0.70
C THR A 129 10.69 23.41 1.32
N ILE A 130 11.45 23.28 2.41
CA ILE A 130 12.21 24.39 3.03
C ILE A 130 13.71 24.18 2.84
N SER A 131 14.49 25.26 2.99
CA SER A 131 15.93 25.22 2.74
C SER A 131 16.68 24.28 3.68
N GLU A 132 17.86 23.82 3.26
CA GLU A 132 18.73 22.98 4.10
C GLU A 132 19.16 23.72 5.38
N ALA A 133 19.43 25.02 5.27
CA ALA A 133 19.74 25.88 6.42
C ALA A 133 18.58 25.91 7.44
N GLU A 134 17.34 26.14 6.99
CA GLU A 134 16.17 26.14 7.87
C GLU A 134 15.97 24.77 8.54
N ARG A 135 16.23 23.66 7.82
CA ARG A 135 16.17 22.30 8.39
C ARG A 135 17.24 22.08 9.46
N TRP A 136 18.48 22.53 9.26
CA TRP A 136 19.51 22.47 10.31
C TRP A 136 19.17 23.33 11.51
N GLN A 137 18.71 24.55 11.28
CA GLN A 137 18.36 25.50 12.34
C GLN A 137 17.22 24.96 13.22
N VAL A 138 16.15 24.43 12.63
CA VAL A 138 15.02 23.88 13.42
C VAL A 138 15.45 22.68 14.25
N ILE A 139 16.42 21.87 13.79
CA ILE A 139 17.01 20.78 14.59
C ILE A 139 17.67 21.31 15.85
N TYR A 140 18.48 22.37 15.73
CA TYR A 140 19.13 23.00 16.89
C TYR A 140 18.12 23.53 17.90
N TYR A 141 17.01 24.10 17.43
CA TYR A 141 15.92 24.49 18.32
C TYR A 141 15.22 23.27 18.96
N ILE A 142 14.93 22.21 18.21
CA ILE A 142 14.30 20.98 18.74
C ILE A 142 15.14 20.36 19.86
N LYS A 143 16.46 20.33 19.69
CA LYS A 143 17.39 19.80 20.72
C LYS A 143 17.29 20.55 22.05
N THR A 144 16.88 21.83 22.04
CA THR A 144 16.72 22.61 23.28
C THR A 144 15.60 22.11 24.20
N PHE A 145 14.65 21.32 23.68
CA PHE A 145 13.57 20.75 24.50
C PHE A 145 14.02 19.62 25.44
N ASN A 146 15.19 19.01 25.19
CA ASN A 146 15.68 17.87 25.97
C ASN A 146 17.16 18.03 26.33
N GLU A 147 17.41 18.19 27.63
CA GLU A 147 18.76 18.37 28.20
C GLU A 147 19.71 17.19 27.93
N GLN A 148 19.20 16.01 27.57
CA GLN A 148 20.04 14.86 27.21
C GLN A 148 20.91 15.13 25.98
N PHE A 149 20.47 15.97 25.03
CA PHE A 149 21.29 16.41 23.90
C PHE A 149 22.53 17.21 24.31
N LYS A 150 22.51 17.85 25.49
CA LYS A 150 23.69 18.54 26.04
C LYS A 150 24.60 17.61 26.84
N LYS A 151 24.01 16.58 27.47
CA LYS A 151 24.72 15.64 28.33
C LYS A 151 25.44 14.55 27.55
N GLU A 152 24.82 14.03 26.48
CA GLU A 152 25.43 13.01 25.62
C GLU A 152 26.32 13.67 24.57
N THR A 153 27.62 13.56 24.74
CA THR A 153 28.60 14.03 23.75
C THR A 153 28.79 12.94 22.69
N ALA A 154 28.42 13.25 21.45
CA ALA A 154 28.67 12.45 20.23
C ALA A 154 28.45 10.92 20.40
N PRO A 155 27.19 10.46 20.49
CA PRO A 155 26.89 9.04 20.68
C PRO A 155 27.49 8.18 19.55
N ALA A 156 27.96 6.97 19.91
CA ALA A 156 28.56 6.04 18.96
C ALA A 156 27.56 5.69 17.84
N VAL A 157 27.91 6.02 16.60
CA VAL A 157 27.06 5.73 15.45
C VAL A 157 27.26 4.28 15.03
N LEU A 158 26.15 3.57 14.84
CA LEU A 158 26.14 2.23 14.26
C LEU A 158 26.67 2.29 12.83
N SER A 159 27.76 1.58 12.55
CA SER A 159 28.19 1.32 11.19
C SER A 159 27.20 0.37 10.52
N VAL A 160 26.74 0.73 9.32
CA VAL A 160 25.86 -0.11 8.51
C VAL A 160 26.62 -0.44 7.24
N GLU A 161 27.28 -1.60 7.22
CA GLU A 161 27.97 -2.12 6.04
C GLU A 161 26.98 -2.82 5.13
N SER A 162 27.08 -2.67 3.81
CA SER A 162 26.13 -3.35 2.92
C SER A 162 26.41 -4.85 2.90
N ALA A 163 25.44 -5.67 3.33
CA ALA A 163 25.44 -7.11 3.10
C ALA A 163 24.56 -7.44 1.88
N VAL A 164 24.92 -8.49 1.14
CA VAL A 164 24.13 -9.00 0.01
C VAL A 164 23.18 -10.08 0.51
N ALA A 165 21.90 -9.96 0.17
CA ALA A 165 20.92 -10.99 0.48
C ALA A 165 21.15 -12.25 -0.36
N THR A 166 21.26 -13.39 0.32
CA THR A 166 21.27 -14.74 -0.27
C THR A 166 20.09 -15.55 0.28
N GLN A 167 19.68 -16.62 -0.42
CA GLN A 167 18.62 -17.51 0.07
C GLN A 167 18.97 -18.09 1.45
N GLU A 168 20.24 -18.48 1.65
CA GLU A 168 20.75 -18.96 2.95
C GLU A 168 20.57 -17.93 4.07
N SER A 169 20.90 -16.66 3.81
CA SER A 169 20.72 -15.58 4.79
C SER A 169 19.25 -15.31 5.12
N ILE A 170 18.35 -15.46 4.13
CA ILE A 170 16.91 -15.30 4.30
C ILE A 170 16.34 -16.46 5.13
N ASP A 171 16.78 -17.70 4.87
CA ASP A 171 16.34 -18.88 5.61
C ASP A 171 16.84 -18.85 7.05
N LYS A 172 18.10 -18.44 7.28
CA LYS A 172 18.64 -18.18 8.61
C LYS A 172 17.86 -17.08 9.33
N GLY A 173 17.54 -15.98 8.64
CA GLY A 173 16.71 -14.91 9.18
C GLY A 173 15.30 -15.35 9.57
N ARG A 174 14.66 -16.20 8.76
CA ARG A 174 13.34 -16.78 9.07
C ARG A 174 13.38 -17.58 10.37
N GLU A 175 14.40 -18.41 10.55
CA GLU A 175 14.57 -19.21 11.75
C GLU A 175 14.83 -18.32 12.98
N LEU A 176 15.73 -17.34 12.85
CA LEU A 176 16.00 -16.36 13.90
C LEU A 176 14.74 -15.59 14.32
N PHE A 177 13.89 -15.20 13.36
CA PHE A 177 12.65 -14.47 13.63
C PHE A 177 11.73 -15.24 14.59
N LYS A 178 11.73 -16.57 14.49
CA LYS A 178 11.02 -17.46 15.43
C LYS A 178 11.78 -17.62 16.74
N GLN A 179 13.08 -17.87 16.70
CA GLN A 179 13.91 -18.10 17.89
C GLN A 179 13.91 -16.91 18.84
N VAL A 180 14.03 -15.68 18.32
CA VAL A 180 13.96 -14.44 19.11
C VAL A 180 12.53 -13.93 19.32
N LYS A 181 11.52 -14.71 18.91
CA LYS A 181 10.10 -14.46 19.14
C LYS A 181 9.60 -13.14 18.57
N CYS A 182 10.12 -12.70 17.42
CA CYS A 182 9.59 -11.52 16.72
C CYS A 182 8.11 -11.68 16.38
N PHE A 183 7.68 -12.92 16.10
CA PHE A 183 6.29 -13.28 15.79
C PHE A 183 5.30 -12.95 16.92
N ASN A 184 5.74 -12.87 18.20
CA ASN A 184 4.84 -12.51 19.29
C ASN A 184 4.22 -11.12 19.11
N CYS A 185 4.96 -10.19 18.48
CA CYS A 185 4.47 -8.86 18.15
C CYS A 185 4.09 -8.74 16.67
N HIS A 186 4.94 -9.23 15.78
CA HIS A 186 4.77 -9.05 14.34
C HIS A 186 3.93 -10.13 13.66
N GLY A 187 3.55 -11.22 14.34
CA GLY A 187 2.87 -12.36 13.73
C GLY A 187 3.83 -13.28 12.96
N GLU A 188 3.40 -14.51 12.69
CA GLU A 188 4.22 -15.51 11.97
C GLU A 188 4.59 -15.07 10.55
N GLU A 189 3.66 -14.39 9.86
CA GLU A 189 3.85 -13.83 8.52
C GLU A 189 4.30 -12.36 8.53
N GLY A 190 4.57 -11.79 9.70
CA GLY A 190 4.99 -10.38 9.81
C GLY A 190 3.86 -9.36 9.69
N ARG A 191 2.58 -9.75 9.72
CA ARG A 191 1.41 -8.86 9.50
C ARG A 191 1.06 -7.92 10.65
N GLY A 192 1.81 -7.96 11.76
CA GLY A 192 1.54 -7.15 12.94
C GLY A 192 0.35 -7.64 13.78
N ASN A 193 -0.05 -8.91 13.61
CA ASN A 193 -1.13 -9.60 14.31
C ASN A 193 -0.62 -10.59 15.37
N GLY A 194 0.59 -10.37 15.90
CA GLY A 194 1.14 -11.23 16.95
C GLY A 194 0.32 -11.15 18.25
N PRO A 195 0.22 -12.25 19.03
CA PRO A 195 -0.65 -12.33 20.21
C PRO A 195 -0.37 -11.23 21.25
N LEU A 196 0.90 -10.81 21.41
CA LEU A 196 1.25 -9.73 22.32
C LEU A 196 0.76 -8.37 21.80
N THR A 197 0.83 -8.13 20.50
CA THR A 197 0.29 -6.90 19.88
C THR A 197 -1.22 -6.84 20.06
N VAL A 198 -1.92 -7.95 19.82
CA VAL A 198 -3.37 -8.03 20.01
C VAL A 198 -3.73 -7.75 21.48
N ALA A 199 -3.08 -8.42 22.44
CA ALA A 199 -3.33 -8.21 23.86
C ALA A 199 -3.03 -6.77 24.33
N LEU A 200 -1.94 -6.16 23.84
CA LEU A 200 -1.60 -4.76 24.11
C LEU A 200 -2.75 -3.83 23.68
N GLN A 201 -3.34 -4.07 22.52
CA GLN A 201 -4.40 -3.24 21.97
C GLN A 201 -5.74 -3.47 22.67
N THR A 202 -6.18 -4.72 22.79
CA THR A 202 -7.55 -5.07 23.21
C THR A 202 -7.68 -5.16 24.73
N GLN A 203 -6.78 -5.88 25.39
CA GLN A 203 -6.89 -6.18 26.83
C GLN A 203 -6.32 -5.07 27.69
N TRP A 204 -5.23 -4.43 27.25
CA TRP A 204 -4.50 -3.44 28.05
C TRP A 204 -4.72 -1.99 27.60
N GLY A 205 -5.42 -1.76 26.48
CA GLY A 205 -5.72 -0.42 25.97
C GLY A 205 -4.47 0.41 25.65
N MET A 206 -3.35 -0.26 25.32
CA MET A 206 -2.08 0.39 25.04
C MET A 206 -1.99 0.80 23.56
N PRO A 207 -1.40 1.96 23.23
CA PRO A 207 -1.37 2.49 21.87
C PRO A 207 -0.29 1.83 20.98
N TYR A 208 0.30 0.72 21.42
CA TYR A 208 1.41 0.07 20.73
C TYR A 208 0.89 -0.91 19.68
N ARG A 209 1.10 -0.56 18.42
CA ARG A 209 0.77 -1.38 17.26
C ARG A 209 2.06 -1.80 16.56
N ALA A 210 2.34 -3.10 16.49
CA ALA A 210 3.37 -3.61 15.60
C ALA A 210 3.02 -3.23 14.16
N ARG A 211 4.03 -2.94 13.33
CA ARG A 211 3.80 -2.65 11.91
C ARG A 211 3.64 -3.97 11.15
N ASP A 212 2.80 -3.94 10.12
CA ASP A 212 2.82 -4.98 9.09
C ASP A 212 4.13 -4.86 8.28
N LEU A 213 4.96 -5.89 8.40
CA LEU A 213 6.26 -6.04 7.74
C LEU A 213 6.12 -6.42 6.25
N THR A 214 4.93 -6.81 5.81
CA THR A 214 4.64 -7.02 4.40
C THR A 214 4.42 -5.70 3.66
N GLN A 215 4.14 -4.62 4.39
CA GLN A 215 3.87 -3.29 3.86
C GLN A 215 5.08 -2.35 4.07
N SER A 216 6.11 -2.50 3.24
CA SER A 216 7.37 -1.74 3.39
C SER A 216 7.22 -0.21 3.36
N TRP A 217 6.20 0.31 2.67
CA TRP A 217 5.92 1.74 2.64
C TRP A 217 5.63 2.28 4.04
N ASN A 218 5.12 1.44 4.93
CA ASN A 218 4.73 1.80 6.28
C ASN A 218 5.92 1.83 7.29
N TYR A 219 7.17 1.69 6.83
CA TYR A 219 8.36 1.65 7.67
C TYR A 219 8.86 3.05 8.04
N LYS A 220 8.86 3.35 9.35
CA LYS A 220 9.27 4.67 9.88
C LYS A 220 10.71 5.04 9.53
N GLY A 221 11.60 4.04 9.62
CA GLY A 221 13.04 4.19 9.46
C GLY A 221 13.56 4.02 8.02
N GLY A 222 12.69 3.75 7.03
CA GLY A 222 13.12 3.28 5.71
C GLY A 222 13.01 1.76 5.57
N SER A 223 12.99 1.28 4.34
CA SER A 223 12.60 -0.10 3.99
C SER A 223 13.69 -0.95 3.37
N THR A 224 14.92 -0.44 3.21
CA THR A 224 16.02 -1.28 2.70
C THR A 224 16.59 -2.17 3.79
N ALA A 225 17.28 -3.25 3.40
CA ALA A 225 18.00 -4.13 4.31
C ALA A 225 18.84 -3.37 5.35
N GLY A 226 19.57 -2.32 4.95
CA GLY A 226 20.35 -1.50 5.88
C GLY A 226 19.52 -0.66 6.86
N ASP A 227 18.34 -0.19 6.44
CA ASP A 227 17.42 0.53 7.32
C ASP A 227 16.73 -0.40 8.33
N ILE A 228 16.40 -1.61 7.88
CA ILE A 228 15.83 -2.67 8.70
C ILE A 228 16.87 -3.17 9.70
N TYR A 229 18.09 -3.46 9.24
CA TYR A 229 19.24 -3.80 10.08
C TYR A 229 19.45 -2.74 11.16
N ARG A 230 19.50 -1.45 10.78
CA ARG A 230 19.62 -0.35 11.76
C ARG A 230 18.49 -0.40 12.78
N THR A 231 17.24 -0.57 12.34
CA THR A 231 16.07 -0.64 13.23
C THR A 231 16.16 -1.79 14.23
N ILE A 232 16.53 -2.99 13.79
CA ILE A 232 16.74 -4.17 14.64
C ILE A 232 17.87 -3.91 15.65
N SER A 233 18.91 -3.21 15.22
CA SER A 233 20.12 -2.96 15.99
C SER A 233 19.95 -1.85 17.03
N THR A 234 19.22 -0.78 16.72
CA THR A 234 19.07 0.38 17.61
C THR A 234 17.79 0.35 18.43
N GLY A 235 16.77 -0.41 17.98
CA GLY A 235 15.44 -0.42 18.57
C GLY A 235 14.73 0.94 18.51
N PHE A 236 13.51 0.96 19.07
CA PHE A 236 12.69 2.15 19.25
C PHE A 236 12.57 2.48 20.74
N ASN A 237 13.20 3.57 21.17
CA ASN A 237 13.15 4.02 22.57
C ASN A 237 11.71 4.15 23.07
N GLU A 238 11.51 3.77 24.33
CA GLU A 238 10.21 3.83 25.03
C GLU A 238 9.09 3.08 24.30
N THR A 239 9.44 1.99 23.59
CA THR A 239 8.47 1.04 23.02
C THR A 239 8.89 -0.40 23.30
N PRO A 240 7.98 -1.38 23.16
CA PRO A 240 8.34 -2.80 23.26
C PRO A 240 9.36 -3.28 22.22
N MET A 241 9.61 -2.53 21.14
CA MET A 241 10.63 -2.89 20.14
C MET A 241 12.02 -2.44 20.61
N GLY A 242 12.65 -3.26 21.45
CA GLY A 242 14.01 -3.05 21.96
C GLY A 242 15.12 -3.20 20.92
N SER A 243 16.37 -3.10 21.37
CA SER A 243 17.55 -3.39 20.55
C SER A 243 17.97 -4.84 20.67
N TYR A 244 18.39 -5.42 19.55
CA TYR A 244 18.93 -6.78 19.47
C TYR A 244 20.46 -6.79 19.32
N LYS A 245 21.14 -5.65 19.50
CA LYS A 245 22.58 -5.54 19.31
C LYS A 245 23.38 -6.40 20.29
N GLU A 246 22.92 -6.52 21.53
CA GLU A 246 23.59 -7.31 22.58
C GLU A 246 23.17 -8.80 22.56
N THR A 247 22.07 -9.13 21.90
CA THR A 247 21.52 -10.49 21.87
C THR A 247 21.85 -11.24 20.59
N LEU A 248 22.13 -10.54 19.49
CA LEU A 248 22.42 -11.11 18.18
C LEU A 248 23.73 -10.57 17.61
N SER A 249 24.51 -11.46 17.02
CA SER A 249 25.70 -11.11 16.25
C SER A 249 25.34 -10.24 15.04
N ASP A 250 26.36 -9.63 14.43
CA ASP A 250 26.16 -8.79 13.25
C ASP A 250 25.56 -9.55 12.06
N GLU A 251 26.07 -10.74 11.79
CA GLU A 251 25.61 -11.62 10.71
C GLU A 251 24.17 -12.09 10.92
N GLU A 252 23.78 -12.36 12.17
CA GLU A 252 22.40 -12.73 12.52
C GLU A 252 21.44 -11.56 12.34
N ARG A 253 21.84 -10.33 12.72
CA ARG A 253 21.04 -9.13 12.49
C ARG A 253 20.86 -8.84 11.00
N TRP A 254 21.88 -9.07 10.16
CA TRP A 254 21.75 -8.99 8.70
C TRP A 254 20.83 -10.05 8.12
N SER A 255 20.95 -11.30 8.59
CA SER A 255 20.07 -12.40 8.17
C SER A 255 18.60 -12.08 8.48
N LEU A 256 18.31 -11.57 9.69
CA LEU A 256 16.97 -11.09 10.05
C LEU A 256 16.51 -9.94 9.15
N ALA A 257 17.37 -8.98 8.85
CA ALA A 257 17.02 -7.86 7.98
C ALA A 257 16.67 -8.32 6.56
N HIS A 258 17.43 -9.28 6.00
CA HIS A 258 17.12 -9.88 4.70
C HIS A 258 15.79 -10.63 4.71
N TYR A 259 15.50 -11.37 5.78
CA TYR A 259 14.21 -12.04 5.93
C TYR A 259 13.05 -11.04 5.99
N VAL A 260 13.16 -10.00 6.82
CA VAL A 260 12.12 -8.95 6.93
C VAL A 260 11.95 -8.19 5.61
N GLU A 261 13.03 -7.90 4.89
CA GLU A 261 12.95 -7.32 3.54
C GLU A 261 12.27 -8.28 2.55
N SER A 262 12.49 -9.59 2.68
CA SER A 262 11.86 -10.60 1.81
C SER A 262 10.34 -10.75 2.03
N LEU A 263 9.83 -10.39 3.21
CA LEU A 263 8.39 -10.36 3.49
C LEU A 263 7.69 -9.19 2.81
N SER A 264 8.44 -8.10 2.60
CA SER A 264 7.91 -6.85 2.10
C SER A 264 7.49 -6.92 0.63
N LYS A 265 6.32 -6.36 0.35
CA LYS A 265 5.81 -6.11 -0.99
C LYS A 265 5.99 -4.64 -1.33
N LYS A 266 6.12 -4.35 -2.62
CA LYS A 266 5.97 -2.99 -3.14
C LYS A 266 4.48 -2.70 -3.29
N MET A 267 4.07 -1.50 -2.91
CA MET A 267 2.69 -1.10 -3.09
C MET A 267 2.38 -1.02 -4.59
N ALA A 268 1.39 -1.77 -5.05
CA ALA A 268 0.90 -1.73 -6.43
C ALA A 268 -0.48 -1.07 -6.42
N SER A 269 -0.53 0.24 -6.66
CA SER A 269 -1.77 1.02 -6.69
C SER A 269 -1.90 1.78 -8.00
N ASP A 270 -3.13 1.90 -8.49
CA ASP A 270 -3.53 2.57 -9.73
C ASP A 270 -4.93 3.15 -9.52
N VAL A 271 -5.34 4.13 -10.31
CA VAL A 271 -6.67 4.71 -10.26
C VAL A 271 -7.71 3.78 -10.93
N VAL A 272 -7.25 2.82 -11.74
CA VAL A 272 -8.09 1.86 -12.46
C VAL A 272 -7.82 0.41 -12.01
N VAL A 273 -8.83 -0.24 -11.43
CA VAL A 273 -8.88 -1.68 -11.20
C VAL A 273 -9.25 -2.38 -12.51
N LYS A 274 -8.31 -3.14 -13.08
CA LYS A 274 -8.56 -3.96 -14.26
C LYS A 274 -9.28 -5.24 -13.82
N VAL A 275 -10.51 -5.41 -14.28
CA VAL A 275 -11.32 -6.60 -14.02
C VAL A 275 -11.01 -7.59 -15.15
N LYS A 276 -10.46 -8.74 -14.81
CA LYS A 276 -9.91 -9.71 -15.75
C LYS A 276 -11.02 -10.59 -16.33
N LEU A 277 -11.02 -10.80 -17.64
CA LEU A 277 -11.95 -11.71 -18.31
C LEU A 277 -11.61 -13.16 -17.98
N LEU A 278 -12.62 -13.90 -17.51
CA LEU A 278 -12.60 -15.36 -17.46
C LEU A 278 -13.38 -15.89 -18.67
N GLU A 279 -12.68 -16.42 -19.67
CA GLU A 279 -13.29 -16.86 -20.93
C GLU A 279 -14.12 -18.15 -20.77
N GLU A 280 -13.72 -19.03 -19.86
CA GLU A 280 -14.35 -20.33 -19.62
C GLU A 280 -14.46 -20.59 -18.10
N GLY A 281 -15.58 -21.17 -17.68
CA GLY A 281 -15.86 -21.51 -16.28
C GLY A 281 -16.81 -20.54 -15.56
N GLU A 282 -17.11 -20.87 -14.32
CA GLU A 282 -17.93 -20.03 -13.43
C GLU A 282 -17.03 -19.09 -12.62
N LEU A 283 -17.57 -17.93 -12.25
CA LEU A 283 -16.84 -17.02 -11.38
C LEU A 283 -16.81 -17.56 -9.95
N PRO A 284 -15.67 -17.41 -9.25
CA PRO A 284 -15.51 -17.90 -7.89
C PRO A 284 -16.58 -17.31 -6.96
N ASP A 285 -17.15 -18.17 -6.12
CA ASP A 285 -18.05 -17.81 -5.02
C ASP A 285 -17.38 -17.91 -3.64
N HIS A 286 -16.16 -18.45 -3.57
CA HIS A 286 -15.42 -18.59 -2.32
C HIS A 286 -14.13 -17.73 -2.31
N PRO A 287 -13.76 -17.07 -1.19
CA PRO A 287 -12.57 -16.21 -1.13
C PRO A 287 -11.23 -16.93 -1.32
N ALA A 288 -11.18 -18.25 -1.07
CA ALA A 288 -9.95 -19.05 -1.17
C ALA A 288 -9.72 -19.68 -2.55
N ASP A 289 -10.59 -19.44 -3.55
CA ASP A 289 -10.46 -20.04 -4.88
C ASP A 289 -9.15 -19.65 -5.59
N GLU A 290 -8.47 -20.64 -6.17
CA GLU A 290 -7.19 -20.43 -6.87
C GLU A 290 -7.34 -19.55 -8.13
N VAL A 291 -8.55 -19.47 -8.69
CA VAL A 291 -8.89 -18.66 -9.87
C VAL A 291 -8.58 -17.17 -9.64
N TRP A 292 -8.61 -16.71 -8.39
CA TRP A 292 -8.21 -15.34 -8.03
C TRP A 292 -6.76 -15.01 -8.41
N GLY A 293 -5.89 -16.02 -8.54
CA GLY A 293 -4.52 -15.86 -9.00
C GLY A 293 -4.39 -15.35 -10.44
N LEU A 294 -5.45 -15.43 -11.25
CA LEU A 294 -5.47 -14.89 -12.62
C LEU A 294 -5.59 -13.36 -12.67
N ALA A 295 -6.12 -12.75 -11.62
CA ALA A 295 -6.31 -11.30 -11.53
C ALA A 295 -5.18 -10.64 -10.74
N ALA A 296 -4.69 -9.51 -11.24
CA ALA A 296 -3.67 -8.73 -10.54
C ALA A 296 -4.30 -8.04 -9.31
N PRO A 297 -3.69 -8.15 -8.12
CA PRO A 297 -4.14 -7.39 -6.96
C PRO A 297 -3.81 -5.90 -7.13
N LEU A 298 -4.73 -5.05 -6.68
CA LEU A 298 -4.52 -3.61 -6.58
C LEU A 298 -4.71 -3.14 -5.14
N GLU A 299 -3.73 -2.43 -4.60
CA GLU A 299 -3.79 -1.81 -3.29
C GLU A 299 -4.57 -0.48 -3.35
N ILE A 300 -5.54 -0.31 -2.48
CA ILE A 300 -6.40 0.86 -2.36
C ILE A 300 -6.14 1.48 -0.98
N PRO A 301 -5.42 2.62 -0.92
CA PRO A 301 -5.30 3.40 0.30
C PRO A 301 -6.66 3.86 0.84
N LEU A 302 -6.83 3.74 2.15
CA LEU A 302 -8.02 4.16 2.87
C LEU A 302 -7.68 5.25 3.89
N ALA A 303 -8.65 6.10 4.18
CA ALA A 303 -8.55 7.12 5.22
C ALA A 303 -9.81 7.13 6.07
N GLY A 304 -9.68 7.51 7.34
CA GLY A 304 -10.83 7.64 8.22
C GLY A 304 -11.83 8.68 7.70
N GLN A 305 -13.13 8.35 7.74
CA GLN A 305 -14.19 9.28 7.38
C GLN A 305 -14.37 10.37 8.45
N ILE A 306 -14.09 11.62 8.10
CA ILE A 306 -14.12 12.78 9.01
C ILE A 306 -15.27 13.77 8.75
N VAL A 307 -16.06 13.57 7.70
CA VAL A 307 -17.15 14.48 7.30
C VAL A 307 -18.41 14.27 8.13
N ALA A 308 -18.89 13.04 8.24
CA ALA A 308 -20.09 12.69 9.00
C ALA A 308 -19.74 12.27 10.44
N HIS A 309 -20.65 12.52 11.38
CA HIS A 309 -20.54 12.06 12.77
C HIS A 309 -21.20 10.68 12.93
N PRO A 310 -20.66 9.76 13.75
CA PRO A 310 -19.31 9.78 14.35
C PRO A 310 -18.17 9.73 13.32
N ARG A 311 -17.05 10.38 13.64
CA ARG A 311 -15.87 10.50 12.76
C ARG A 311 -14.83 9.46 13.12
N LEU A 312 -14.13 8.91 12.13
CA LEU A 312 -12.97 8.07 12.34
C LEU A 312 -11.69 8.87 12.15
N TRP A 313 -11.00 9.21 13.25
CA TRP A 313 -9.72 9.93 13.19
C TRP A 313 -8.50 9.00 13.20
N GLU A 314 -8.66 7.82 13.80
CA GLU A 314 -7.59 6.85 14.03
C GLU A 314 -7.96 5.52 13.37
N PRO A 315 -8.03 5.45 12.02
CA PRO A 315 -8.37 4.21 11.34
C PRO A 315 -7.34 3.13 11.67
N ALA A 316 -7.81 1.95 12.07
CA ALA A 316 -6.96 0.77 12.21
C ALA A 316 -6.62 0.17 10.84
N ILE A 317 -7.53 0.27 9.88
CA ILE A 317 -7.39 -0.19 8.50
C ILE A 317 -7.04 1.02 7.61
N ASP A 318 -5.82 1.06 7.09
CA ASP A 318 -5.30 2.16 6.26
C ASP A 318 -5.23 1.82 4.76
N SER A 319 -5.53 0.57 4.40
CA SER A 319 -5.43 0.05 3.05
C SER A 319 -6.24 -1.24 2.88
N MET A 320 -6.58 -1.56 1.64
CA MET A 320 -7.19 -2.83 1.26
C MET A 320 -6.75 -3.23 -0.14
N MET A 321 -6.71 -4.52 -0.44
CA MET A 321 -6.51 -5.01 -1.80
C MET A 321 -7.82 -5.38 -2.47
N ILE A 322 -7.86 -5.24 -3.80
CA ILE A 322 -8.93 -5.73 -4.65
C ILE A 322 -8.40 -6.53 -5.84
N ARG A 323 -9.11 -7.61 -6.19
CA ARG A 323 -9.05 -8.29 -7.49
C ARG A 323 -10.44 -8.32 -8.10
N GLY A 324 -10.50 -8.29 -9.43
CA GLY A 324 -11.76 -8.38 -10.17
C GLY A 324 -11.69 -9.41 -11.27
N LEU A 325 -12.73 -10.23 -11.38
CA LEU A 325 -12.96 -11.18 -12.48
C LEU A 325 -14.35 -10.94 -13.06
N TYR A 326 -14.53 -11.14 -14.35
CA TYR A 326 -15.85 -11.09 -14.97
C TYR A 326 -15.94 -12.09 -16.13
N ASN A 327 -17.15 -12.48 -16.49
CA ASN A 327 -17.45 -13.25 -17.69
C ASN A 327 -18.55 -12.53 -18.50
N ASP A 328 -19.24 -13.23 -19.40
CA ASP A 328 -20.31 -12.67 -20.22
C ASP A 328 -21.62 -12.41 -19.46
N ARG A 329 -21.76 -12.94 -18.24
CA ARG A 329 -22.99 -12.92 -17.43
C ARG A 329 -22.84 -12.16 -16.11
N GLU A 330 -21.69 -12.26 -15.47
CA GLU A 330 -21.48 -11.88 -14.07
C GLU A 330 -20.13 -11.16 -13.86
N ILE A 331 -19.99 -10.53 -12.69
CA ILE A 331 -18.76 -9.94 -12.20
C ILE A 331 -18.54 -10.37 -10.75
N ALA A 332 -17.28 -10.58 -10.39
CA ALA A 332 -16.86 -10.93 -9.05
C ALA A 332 -15.67 -10.07 -8.60
N PHE A 333 -15.69 -9.67 -7.33
CA PHE A 333 -14.60 -8.96 -6.68
C PHE A 333 -14.15 -9.72 -5.45
N LEU A 334 -12.84 -9.86 -5.28
CA LEU A 334 -12.22 -10.28 -4.03
C LEU A 334 -11.60 -9.07 -3.38
N VAL A 335 -12.04 -8.73 -2.19
CA VAL A 335 -11.44 -7.69 -1.36
C VAL A 335 -10.74 -8.30 -0.17
N GLU A 336 -9.57 -7.76 0.18
CA GLU A 336 -8.78 -8.22 1.32
C GLU A 336 -8.32 -7.03 2.16
N TRP A 337 -8.41 -7.12 3.49
CA TRP A 337 -7.83 -6.13 4.38
C TRP A 337 -7.29 -6.78 5.64
N ASP A 338 -6.27 -6.15 6.24
CA ASP A 338 -5.67 -6.65 7.46
C ASP A 338 -6.52 -6.23 8.67
N ASP A 339 -6.95 -7.22 9.45
CA ASP A 339 -7.62 -7.06 10.74
C ASP A 339 -6.98 -8.03 11.73
N ARG A 340 -6.39 -7.46 12.78
CA ARG A 340 -5.50 -8.15 13.71
C ARG A 340 -6.23 -8.95 14.77
N THR A 341 -7.53 -8.73 14.98
CA THR A 341 -8.20 -9.25 16.17
C THR A 341 -9.46 -10.06 15.87
N ASN A 342 -10.12 -9.87 14.72
CA ASN A 342 -11.36 -10.56 14.34
C ASN A 342 -12.42 -10.61 15.46
N LEU A 343 -12.44 -9.59 16.33
CA LEU A 343 -13.36 -9.54 17.45
C LEU A 343 -14.66 -8.87 17.01
N GLN A 344 -15.76 -9.60 17.13
CA GLN A 344 -17.09 -9.15 16.72
C GLN A 344 -17.99 -8.91 17.95
N GLU A 345 -18.68 -7.76 17.94
CA GLU A 345 -19.78 -7.43 18.84
C GLU A 345 -21.05 -7.10 18.03
N ASP A 346 -22.23 -7.15 18.64
CA ASP A 346 -23.51 -6.91 17.95
C ASP A 346 -23.53 -5.56 17.17
N ILE A 347 -22.98 -4.52 17.79
CA ILE A 347 -22.89 -3.17 17.21
C ILE A 347 -21.63 -2.99 16.34
N PHE A 348 -20.50 -3.56 16.78
CA PHE A 348 -19.19 -3.35 16.18
C PHE A 348 -18.74 -4.64 15.49
N ARG A 349 -19.15 -4.76 14.23
CA ARG A 349 -18.81 -5.87 13.36
C ARG A 349 -17.89 -5.41 12.26
N ASP A 350 -16.92 -6.24 11.93
CA ASP A 350 -16.15 -6.06 10.72
C ASP A 350 -17.07 -6.08 9.52
N ALA A 351 -16.85 -5.12 8.63
CA ALA A 351 -17.68 -4.96 7.46
C ALA A 351 -16.87 -4.34 6.32
N VAL A 352 -17.29 -4.64 5.11
CA VAL A 352 -16.77 -3.99 3.91
C VAL A 352 -17.93 -3.65 2.98
N SER A 353 -17.84 -2.52 2.30
CA SER A 353 -18.81 -2.13 1.29
C SER A 353 -18.16 -1.63 0.03
N LEU A 354 -18.62 -2.17 -1.10
CA LEU A 354 -18.38 -1.64 -2.43
C LEU A 354 -19.46 -0.63 -2.77
N GLN A 355 -19.06 0.53 -3.29
CA GLN A 355 -19.97 1.60 -3.66
C GLN A 355 -19.83 1.93 -5.14
N PHE A 356 -20.97 1.98 -5.82
CA PHE A 356 -21.10 2.40 -7.20
C PHE A 356 -22.10 3.55 -7.32
N PRO A 357 -21.93 4.51 -8.24
CA PRO A 357 -23.04 5.36 -8.65
C PRO A 357 -24.09 4.48 -9.35
N VAL A 358 -25.38 4.76 -9.16
CA VAL A 358 -26.45 3.96 -9.78
C VAL A 358 -26.41 4.03 -11.32
N LYS A 359 -25.85 5.11 -11.87
CA LYS A 359 -25.59 5.27 -13.31
C LYS A 359 -24.14 5.62 -13.53
N ILE A 360 -23.54 5.07 -14.60
CA ILE A 360 -22.21 5.45 -15.05
C ILE A 360 -22.22 6.96 -15.38
N PRO A 361 -21.46 7.81 -14.67
CA PRO A 361 -21.49 9.24 -14.91
C PRO A 361 -20.93 9.60 -16.29
N GLU A 362 -21.70 10.33 -17.09
CA GLU A 362 -21.23 10.91 -18.37
C GLU A 362 -20.42 12.20 -18.16
N SER A 363 -20.56 12.82 -16.99
CA SER A 363 -19.87 14.05 -16.61
C SER A 363 -18.84 13.81 -15.50
N LEU A 364 -17.96 14.78 -15.28
CA LEU A 364 -17.00 14.76 -14.16
C LEU A 364 -17.66 14.80 -12.78
N LYS A 365 -18.94 15.20 -12.70
CA LYS A 365 -19.66 15.28 -11.43
C LYS A 365 -20.14 13.88 -11.01
N LYS A 366 -19.58 13.39 -9.91
CA LYS A 366 -19.92 12.11 -9.28
C LYS A 366 -20.65 12.38 -7.96
N PRO A 367 -21.52 11.46 -7.49
CA PRO A 367 -22.02 11.49 -6.12
C PRO A 367 -20.84 11.40 -5.12
N TYR A 368 -21.05 11.84 -3.89
CA TYR A 368 -20.02 11.72 -2.86
C TYR A 368 -19.61 10.25 -2.62
N PHE A 369 -18.29 9.99 -2.47
CA PHE A 369 -17.74 8.64 -2.33
C PHE A 369 -18.07 7.98 -0.97
N GLY A 370 -18.50 8.75 0.03
CA GLY A 370 -18.93 8.23 1.33
C GLY A 370 -20.45 8.17 1.45
N MET A 371 -21.12 7.27 0.73
CA MET A 371 -22.58 7.04 0.75
C MET A 371 -23.44 7.99 -0.08
N GLY A 372 -22.88 8.63 -1.11
CA GLY A 372 -23.63 9.54 -1.99
C GLY A 372 -24.04 10.85 -1.33
N ASP A 373 -24.83 11.65 -2.04
CA ASP A 373 -25.27 12.97 -1.57
C ASP A 373 -26.48 13.49 -2.39
N SER A 374 -26.78 14.78 -2.28
CA SER A 374 -27.82 15.40 -3.11
C SER A 374 -27.51 15.35 -4.62
N GLY A 375 -26.24 15.19 -5.00
CA GLY A 375 -25.74 15.11 -6.38
C GLY A 375 -25.93 13.74 -7.04
N GLY A 376 -26.20 12.68 -6.28
CA GLY A 376 -26.56 11.38 -6.84
C GLY A 376 -26.76 10.29 -5.79
N VAL A 377 -27.54 9.28 -6.17
CA VAL A 377 -27.74 8.05 -5.40
C VAL A 377 -26.62 7.07 -5.73
N VAL A 378 -26.21 6.29 -4.75
CA VAL A 378 -25.24 5.21 -4.90
C VAL A 378 -25.88 3.86 -4.60
N ASN A 379 -25.42 2.82 -5.27
CA ASN A 379 -25.68 1.40 -5.00
C ASN A 379 -24.52 0.87 -4.16
N LEU A 380 -24.84 0.17 -3.08
CA LEU A 380 -23.90 -0.32 -2.08
C LEU A 380 -24.05 -1.83 -1.96
N TRP A 381 -22.95 -2.54 -2.12
CA TRP A 381 -22.87 -3.95 -1.77
C TRP A 381 -22.16 -4.00 -0.44
N GLN A 382 -22.83 -4.44 0.62
CA GLN A 382 -22.28 -4.44 1.96
C GLN A 382 -22.25 -5.85 2.51
N TRP A 383 -21.06 -6.28 2.89
CA TRP A 383 -20.84 -7.50 3.65
C TRP A 383 -20.53 -7.15 5.10
N LYS A 384 -21.03 -7.95 6.05
CA LYS A 384 -20.74 -7.85 7.48
C LYS A 384 -20.41 -9.22 8.04
N ALA A 385 -19.47 -9.27 8.98
CA ALA A 385 -19.23 -10.47 9.77
C ALA A 385 -20.50 -10.86 10.55
N CYS A 386 -20.71 -12.16 10.77
CA CYS A 386 -21.77 -12.63 11.66
C CYS A 386 -21.35 -12.46 13.12
N TRP A 387 -22.33 -12.30 14.00
CA TRP A 387 -22.14 -12.33 15.45
C TRP A 387 -22.96 -13.48 16.03
N LYS A 388 -22.51 -14.07 17.14
CA LYS A 388 -23.25 -15.11 17.87
C LYS A 388 -24.01 -14.52 19.05
N GLU A 389 -25.28 -14.87 19.16
CA GLU A 389 -26.17 -14.45 20.25
C GLU A 389 -25.59 -14.74 21.64
N GLY A 390 -25.41 -13.67 22.42
CA GLY A 390 -24.98 -13.69 23.81
C GLY A 390 -24.90 -12.25 24.35
N PHE A 391 -25.62 -11.96 25.43
CA PHE A 391 -25.63 -10.60 26.00
C PHE A 391 -24.22 -10.22 26.49
N GLY A 392 -23.59 -9.25 25.81
CA GLY A 392 -22.24 -8.78 26.15
C GLY A 392 -21.09 -9.71 25.75
N SER A 393 -21.31 -10.69 24.86
CA SER A 393 -20.24 -11.57 24.39
C SER A 393 -19.49 -10.96 23.20
N ILE A 394 -18.17 -10.75 23.39
CA ILE A 394 -17.20 -10.55 22.31
C ILE A 394 -16.79 -11.93 21.82
N ALA A 395 -16.94 -12.21 20.53
CA ALA A 395 -16.57 -13.51 19.96
C ALA A 395 -15.71 -13.33 18.72
N GLU A 396 -14.71 -14.19 18.57
CA GLU A 396 -14.04 -14.38 17.28
C GLU A 396 -15.00 -15.12 16.33
N MET A 397 -15.10 -14.65 15.09
CA MET A 397 -15.89 -15.37 14.09
C MET A 397 -15.16 -16.67 13.71
N PRO A 398 -15.84 -17.82 13.65
CA PRO A 398 -15.24 -19.03 13.08
C PRO A 398 -14.80 -18.76 11.65
N ALA A 399 -13.67 -19.32 11.24
CA ALA A 399 -13.11 -19.14 9.90
C ALA A 399 -14.09 -19.48 8.76
N ASN A 400 -15.11 -20.30 9.03
CA ASN A 400 -16.05 -20.84 8.02
C ASN A 400 -17.47 -20.24 8.11
N GLU A 401 -17.66 -19.09 8.78
CA GLU A 401 -18.96 -18.39 8.73
C GLU A 401 -18.97 -17.35 7.60
N PRO A 402 -19.92 -17.42 6.65
CA PRO A 402 -19.83 -16.63 5.42
C PRO A 402 -20.12 -15.13 5.60
N GLY A 403 -20.65 -14.71 6.76
CA GLY A 403 -21.15 -13.34 6.98
C GLY A 403 -22.51 -13.07 6.36
N GLU A 404 -22.98 -11.82 6.48
CA GLU A 404 -24.24 -11.33 5.92
C GLU A 404 -23.96 -10.36 4.76
N ILE A 405 -24.54 -10.63 3.60
CA ILE A 405 -24.49 -9.75 2.42
C ILE A 405 -25.83 -9.02 2.25
N VAL A 406 -25.76 -7.71 2.03
CA VAL A 406 -26.94 -6.88 1.79
C VAL A 406 -26.64 -5.83 0.71
N GLU A 407 -27.55 -5.73 -0.25
CA GLU A 407 -27.59 -4.67 -1.24
C GLU A 407 -28.45 -3.50 -0.74
N LEU A 408 -27.91 -2.29 -0.85
CA LEU A 408 -28.52 -1.05 -0.37
C LEU A 408 -28.41 0.06 -1.42
N ASN A 409 -29.23 1.10 -1.25
CA ASN A 409 -29.02 2.39 -1.88
C ASN A 409 -28.82 3.48 -0.83
N ALA A 410 -28.00 4.48 -1.15
CA ALA A 410 -27.80 5.62 -0.28
C ALA A 410 -27.80 6.96 -1.03
N LYS A 411 -28.33 7.98 -0.34
CA LYS A 411 -28.31 9.39 -0.77
C LYS A 411 -27.81 10.26 0.38
N GLY A 412 -26.57 10.01 0.79
CA GLY A 412 -25.92 10.53 1.98
C GLY A 412 -26.12 9.64 3.20
N PHE A 413 -25.28 9.85 4.22
CA PHE A 413 -25.22 9.06 5.47
C PHE A 413 -26.54 8.90 6.24
N LYS A 414 -27.54 9.76 5.99
CA LYS A 414 -28.83 9.76 6.71
C LYS A 414 -29.96 9.08 5.92
N LYS A 415 -29.76 8.81 4.63
CA LYS A 415 -30.80 8.26 3.74
C LYS A 415 -30.25 7.00 3.09
N ILE A 416 -30.34 5.90 3.83
CA ILE A 416 -29.91 4.56 3.41
C ILE A 416 -31.15 3.68 3.38
N SER A 417 -31.34 2.92 2.31
CA SER A 417 -32.46 2.01 2.12
C SER A 417 -31.96 0.64 1.69
N ILE A 418 -32.32 -0.40 2.45
CA ILE A 418 -32.12 -1.81 2.07
C ILE A 418 -33.03 -2.12 0.88
N GLN A 419 -32.51 -2.81 -0.13
CA GLN A 419 -33.33 -3.26 -1.25
C GLN A 419 -34.29 -4.38 -0.82
N SER A 420 -35.42 -4.54 -1.51
CA SER A 420 -36.37 -5.61 -1.17
C SER A 420 -35.75 -7.00 -1.43
N PRO A 421 -36.23 -8.06 -0.76
CA PRO A 421 -35.64 -9.40 -0.88
C PRO A 421 -35.50 -9.93 -2.31
N GLU A 422 -36.43 -9.58 -3.20
CA GLU A 422 -36.41 -9.94 -4.62
C GLU A 422 -35.39 -9.15 -5.46
N ASN A 423 -34.82 -8.07 -4.92
CA ASN A 423 -33.78 -7.24 -5.56
C ASN A 423 -32.45 -7.32 -4.78
N GLN A 424 -32.19 -8.45 -4.11
CA GLN A 424 -30.90 -8.75 -3.48
C GLN A 424 -30.09 -9.62 -4.46
N ASP A 425 -29.45 -8.99 -5.45
CA ASP A 425 -28.78 -9.70 -6.56
C ASP A 425 -27.32 -10.07 -6.23
N VAL A 426 -26.78 -9.52 -5.15
CA VAL A 426 -25.38 -9.69 -4.75
C VAL A 426 -25.24 -10.87 -3.80
N MET A 427 -24.36 -11.80 -4.17
CA MET A 427 -23.85 -12.83 -3.28
C MET A 427 -22.53 -12.38 -2.66
N GLY A 428 -22.24 -12.86 -1.46
CA GLY A 428 -20.92 -12.69 -0.88
C GLY A 428 -20.64 -13.66 0.26
N GLU A 429 -19.36 -13.94 0.43
CA GLU A 429 -18.81 -14.82 1.45
C GLU A 429 -17.53 -14.21 2.00
N GLY A 430 -17.35 -14.29 3.31
CA GLY A 430 -16.16 -13.82 4.02
C GLY A 430 -15.38 -14.95 4.66
N LEU A 431 -14.06 -14.82 4.66
CA LEU A 431 -13.10 -15.71 5.30
C LEU A 431 -12.09 -14.85 6.05
N HIS A 432 -11.95 -15.08 7.36
CA HIS A 432 -10.84 -14.53 8.13
C HIS A 432 -9.77 -15.60 8.30
N ASP A 433 -8.56 -15.30 7.87
CA ASP A 433 -7.41 -16.18 8.04
C ASP A 433 -6.14 -15.34 8.30
N ASN A 434 -5.38 -15.74 9.31
CA ASN A 434 -4.11 -15.13 9.72
C ASN A 434 -4.12 -13.59 9.77
N GLY A 435 -5.11 -13.02 10.47
CA GLY A 435 -5.22 -11.56 10.66
C GLY A 435 -5.61 -10.79 9.40
N ARG A 436 -6.27 -11.45 8.45
CA ARG A 436 -6.75 -10.84 7.21
C ARG A 436 -8.14 -11.36 6.88
N TRP A 437 -9.03 -10.42 6.60
CA TRP A 437 -10.29 -10.70 5.95
C TRP A 437 -10.10 -10.84 4.45
N LYS A 438 -10.84 -11.78 3.87
CA LYS A 438 -11.04 -11.95 2.44
C LYS A 438 -12.53 -12.06 2.21
N VAL A 439 -13.10 -11.17 1.40
CA VAL A 439 -14.52 -11.18 1.09
C VAL A 439 -14.71 -11.18 -0.40
N VAL A 440 -15.50 -12.13 -0.89
CA VAL A 440 -15.95 -12.17 -2.27
C VAL A 440 -17.31 -11.50 -2.40
N PHE A 441 -17.47 -10.71 -3.46
CA PHE A 441 -18.74 -10.19 -3.93
C PHE A 441 -18.97 -10.70 -5.34
N LYS A 442 -20.13 -11.29 -5.64
CA LYS A 442 -20.50 -11.75 -6.98
C LYS A 442 -21.90 -11.25 -7.33
N ARG A 443 -22.08 -10.72 -8.54
CA ARG A 443 -23.39 -10.22 -9.04
C ARG A 443 -23.48 -10.38 -10.57
N PRO A 444 -24.68 -10.62 -11.15
CA PRO A 444 -24.92 -10.46 -12.58
C PRO A 444 -24.49 -9.09 -13.12
N LEU A 445 -23.96 -9.01 -14.36
CA LEU A 445 -23.55 -7.73 -14.98
C LEU A 445 -24.73 -6.76 -15.13
N LYS A 446 -25.94 -7.30 -15.32
CA LYS A 446 -27.19 -6.56 -15.40
C LYS A 446 -28.22 -7.14 -14.45
N THR A 447 -29.02 -6.27 -13.86
CA THR A 447 -30.11 -6.60 -12.93
C THR A 447 -31.43 -6.08 -13.46
N GLU A 448 -32.55 -6.55 -12.91
CA GLU A 448 -33.88 -6.08 -13.31
C GLU A 448 -34.14 -4.62 -12.84
N ASP A 449 -33.61 -4.22 -11.68
CA ASP A 449 -33.75 -2.86 -11.15
C ASP A 449 -32.62 -1.90 -11.58
N GLY A 450 -32.47 -1.70 -12.89
CA GLY A 450 -31.49 -0.75 -13.45
C GLY A 450 -31.70 0.73 -13.09
N LYS A 451 -32.71 1.06 -12.28
CA LYS A 451 -32.90 2.40 -11.69
C LYS A 451 -32.27 2.55 -10.31
N LYS A 452 -31.97 1.43 -9.63
CA LYS A 452 -31.31 1.39 -8.33
C LYS A 452 -29.94 0.74 -8.40
N ASP A 453 -29.67 -0.10 -9.38
CA ASP A 453 -28.39 -0.82 -9.47
C ASP A 453 -27.53 -0.32 -10.62
N ILE A 454 -26.22 -0.33 -10.38
CA ILE A 454 -25.25 -0.11 -11.44
C ILE A 454 -25.37 -1.21 -12.50
N GLN A 455 -25.42 -0.82 -13.77
CA GLN A 455 -25.38 -1.76 -14.90
C GLN A 455 -23.95 -1.77 -15.45
N PHE A 456 -23.26 -2.91 -15.37
CA PHE A 456 -21.87 -3.00 -15.80
C PHE A 456 -21.78 -3.10 -17.33
N GLU A 457 -20.88 -2.31 -17.90
CA GLU A 457 -20.66 -2.23 -19.34
C GLU A 457 -19.19 -2.46 -19.68
N ILE A 458 -18.95 -3.39 -20.60
CA ILE A 458 -17.60 -3.80 -20.99
C ILE A 458 -16.88 -2.65 -21.71
N GLY A 459 -15.66 -2.36 -21.27
CA GLY A 459 -14.80 -1.31 -21.79
C GLY A 459 -15.20 0.12 -21.45
N LYS A 460 -16.13 0.32 -20.50
CA LYS A 460 -16.37 1.63 -19.88
C LYS A 460 -15.62 1.73 -18.55
N LEU A 461 -15.21 2.95 -18.19
CA LEU A 461 -14.68 3.25 -16.87
C LEU A 461 -15.85 3.47 -15.90
N ILE A 462 -15.98 2.59 -14.91
CA ILE A 462 -17.11 2.59 -13.97
C ILE A 462 -16.58 3.00 -12.59
N PRO A 463 -17.08 4.08 -11.96
CA PRO A 463 -16.58 4.50 -10.66
C PRO A 463 -16.89 3.48 -9.56
N ILE A 464 -15.89 3.20 -8.72
CA ILE A 464 -16.02 2.38 -7.51
C ILE A 464 -15.37 3.11 -6.32
N ALA A 465 -15.98 3.01 -5.15
CA ALA A 465 -15.39 3.45 -3.89
C ALA A 465 -15.60 2.36 -2.83
N PHE A 466 -14.79 2.41 -1.78
CA PHE A 466 -14.73 1.38 -0.76
C PHE A 466 -14.95 1.98 0.61
N ALA A 467 -15.58 1.21 1.48
CA ALA A 467 -15.64 1.51 2.90
C ALA A 467 -15.42 0.24 3.73
N VAL A 468 -14.62 0.34 4.79
CA VAL A 468 -14.29 -0.79 5.67
C VAL A 468 -14.47 -0.37 7.12
N TRP A 469 -15.04 -1.25 7.93
CA TRP A 469 -15.23 -1.08 9.37
C TRP A 469 -14.41 -2.14 10.08
N ASP A 470 -13.60 -1.72 11.06
CA ASP A 470 -12.96 -2.59 12.05
C ASP A 470 -13.81 -2.59 13.33
N GLY A 471 -14.56 -3.66 13.55
CA GLY A 471 -15.41 -3.84 14.72
C GLY A 471 -14.60 -3.78 16.01
N SER A 472 -13.40 -4.34 16.03
CA SER A 472 -12.53 -4.32 17.21
C SER A 472 -11.96 -2.94 17.55
N ASN A 473 -11.90 -2.04 16.57
CA ASN A 473 -11.57 -0.63 16.74
C ASN A 473 -12.79 0.23 17.11
N GLY A 474 -13.98 -0.38 17.25
CA GLY A 474 -15.23 0.30 17.56
C GLY A 474 -15.83 1.05 16.36
N ASP A 475 -15.49 0.65 15.14
CA ASP A 475 -16.03 1.29 13.94
C ASP A 475 -17.49 0.86 13.72
N ALA A 476 -18.38 1.82 13.52
CA ALA A 476 -19.78 1.56 13.19
C ALA A 476 -20.42 2.72 12.40
N GLY A 477 -21.40 2.39 11.56
CA GLY A 477 -22.21 3.38 10.84
C GLY A 477 -21.38 4.31 9.94
N SER A 478 -21.27 5.59 10.30
CA SER A 478 -20.48 6.58 9.55
C SER A 478 -18.99 6.57 9.90
N GLN A 479 -18.60 6.04 11.06
CA GLN A 479 -17.22 5.87 11.50
C GLN A 479 -16.63 4.64 10.82
N LYS A 480 -15.83 4.88 9.79
CA LYS A 480 -15.24 3.83 8.93
C LYS A 480 -14.07 4.38 8.13
N SER A 481 -13.22 3.49 7.67
CA SER A 481 -12.22 3.79 6.65
C SER A 481 -12.88 3.86 5.27
N VAL A 482 -12.52 4.86 4.47
CA VAL A 482 -13.08 5.10 3.14
C VAL A 482 -12.00 5.40 2.11
N SER A 483 -12.23 4.98 0.87
CA SER A 483 -11.43 5.38 -0.29
C SER A 483 -12.00 6.65 -0.95
N SER A 484 -11.22 7.28 -1.82
CA SER A 484 -11.76 8.17 -2.86
C SER A 484 -12.44 7.36 -3.99
N TRP A 485 -12.89 8.03 -5.06
CA TRP A 485 -13.35 7.34 -6.26
C TRP A 485 -12.17 6.76 -7.06
N TYR A 486 -12.21 5.46 -7.28
CA TYR A 486 -11.43 4.72 -8.26
C TYR A 486 -12.34 4.36 -9.45
N TYR A 487 -11.78 3.69 -10.45
CA TYR A 487 -12.53 3.12 -11.55
C TYR A 487 -12.29 1.63 -11.66
N ILE A 488 -13.28 0.89 -12.10
CA ILE A 488 -13.10 -0.45 -12.64
C ILE A 488 -13.16 -0.37 -14.17
N LEU A 489 -12.41 -1.26 -14.83
CA LEU A 489 -12.47 -1.46 -16.28
C LEU A 489 -12.58 -2.95 -16.58
N LEU A 490 -13.72 -3.36 -17.13
CA LEU A 490 -13.89 -4.69 -17.70
C LEU A 490 -13.23 -4.66 -19.07
N GLU A 491 -12.13 -5.40 -19.23
CA GLU A 491 -11.34 -5.36 -20.46
C GLU A 491 -12.18 -5.76 -21.69
N LYS A 492 -11.87 -5.28 -22.88
CA LYS A 492 -12.52 -5.82 -24.08
C LYS A 492 -11.74 -7.05 -24.52
N PRO A 493 -12.37 -8.24 -24.71
CA PRO A 493 -11.67 -9.36 -25.31
C PRO A 493 -11.13 -8.92 -26.67
N MET A 494 -9.83 -9.12 -26.90
CA MET A 494 -9.23 -8.81 -28.20
C MET A 494 -9.82 -9.76 -29.24
N PRO A 495 -10.47 -9.26 -30.31
CA PRO A 495 -11.02 -10.13 -31.33
C PRO A 495 -9.93 -11.02 -31.93
N LYS A 496 -10.19 -12.32 -32.11
CA LYS A 496 -9.24 -13.28 -32.71
C LYS A 496 -8.74 -12.81 -34.10
N THR A 497 -9.54 -12.01 -34.81
CA THR A 497 -9.17 -11.37 -36.08
C THR A 497 -7.95 -10.45 -35.97
N VAL A 498 -7.73 -9.79 -34.84
CA VAL A 498 -6.54 -8.95 -34.62
C VAL A 498 -5.26 -9.80 -34.70
N PHE A 499 -5.25 -10.98 -34.06
CA PHE A 499 -4.12 -11.91 -34.15
C PHE A 499 -3.90 -12.43 -35.57
N VAL A 500 -4.99 -12.66 -36.33
CA VAL A 500 -4.89 -13.03 -37.76
C VAL A 500 -4.25 -11.92 -38.57
N TYR A 501 -4.65 -10.65 -38.38
CA TYR A 501 -4.04 -9.53 -39.08
C TYR A 501 -2.56 -9.36 -38.74
N VAL A 502 -2.18 -9.53 -37.47
CA VAL A 502 -0.77 -9.51 -37.04
C VAL A 502 0.01 -10.63 -37.72
N LEU A 503 -0.54 -11.85 -37.75
CA LEU A 503 0.09 -12.99 -38.42
C LEU A 503 0.27 -12.73 -39.92
N VAL A 504 -0.76 -12.20 -40.59
CA VAL A 504 -0.70 -11.83 -42.01
C VAL A 504 0.37 -10.76 -42.24
N ALA A 505 0.46 -9.74 -41.39
CA ALA A 505 1.47 -8.70 -41.49
C ALA A 505 2.89 -9.26 -41.33
N VAL A 506 3.11 -10.17 -40.37
CA VAL A 506 4.39 -10.86 -40.16
C VAL A 506 4.76 -11.70 -41.39
N VAL A 507 3.82 -12.47 -41.93
CA VAL A 507 4.05 -13.29 -43.14
C VAL A 507 4.35 -12.42 -44.35
N MET A 508 3.63 -11.31 -44.55
CA MET A 508 3.91 -10.37 -45.64
C MET A 508 5.30 -9.73 -45.48
N GLY A 509 5.66 -9.28 -44.28
CA GLY A 509 6.98 -8.73 -43.98
C GLY A 509 8.09 -9.73 -44.29
N ALA A 510 7.97 -10.96 -43.79
CA ALA A 510 8.92 -12.03 -44.08
C ALA A 510 8.99 -12.36 -45.58
N SER A 511 7.87 -12.34 -46.29
CA SER A 511 7.82 -12.59 -47.73
C SER A 511 8.53 -11.48 -48.53
N VAL A 512 8.37 -10.22 -48.14
CA VAL A 512 9.09 -9.09 -48.74
C VAL A 512 10.58 -9.19 -48.47
N GLU A 513 10.98 -9.54 -47.25
CA GLU A 513 12.39 -9.72 -46.89
C GLU A 513 13.03 -10.88 -47.67
N LEU A 514 12.34 -12.02 -47.75
CA LEU A 514 12.77 -13.17 -48.56
C LEU A 514 12.85 -12.83 -50.05
N TRP A 515 11.90 -12.04 -50.57
CA TRP A 515 11.93 -11.56 -51.95
C TRP A 515 13.12 -10.63 -52.19
N PHE A 516 13.42 -9.72 -51.27
CA PHE A 516 14.55 -8.81 -51.36
C PHE A 516 15.89 -9.57 -51.33
N LEU A 517 16.02 -10.56 -50.42
CA LEU A 517 17.18 -11.45 -50.37
C LEU A 517 17.33 -12.29 -51.65
N ALA A 518 16.23 -12.85 -52.17
CA ALA A 518 16.25 -13.60 -53.43
C ALA A 518 16.63 -12.69 -54.62
N ARG A 519 16.14 -11.45 -54.65
CA ARG A 519 16.45 -10.46 -55.69
C ARG A 519 17.93 -10.04 -55.61
N LEU A 520 18.47 -9.78 -54.43
CA LEU A 520 19.89 -9.48 -54.22
C LEU A 520 20.80 -10.66 -54.62
N ARG A 521 20.37 -11.91 -54.42
CA ARG A 521 21.10 -13.09 -54.91
C ARG A 521 21.07 -13.21 -56.44
N ARG A 522 19.95 -12.87 -57.06
CA ARG A 522 19.75 -13.02 -58.52
C ARG A 522 20.33 -11.86 -59.32
N PHE A 523 20.36 -10.67 -58.72
CA PHE A 523 20.94 -9.44 -59.26
C PHE A 523 21.85 -8.82 -58.19
N PRO A 524 23.05 -9.38 -57.97
CA PRO A 524 24.01 -8.77 -57.06
C PRO A 524 24.36 -7.37 -57.56
N PRO A 525 24.38 -6.35 -56.68
CA PRO A 525 24.83 -5.02 -57.07
C PRO A 525 26.26 -5.12 -57.63
N LYS A 526 26.51 -4.48 -58.77
CA LYS A 526 27.85 -4.43 -59.36
C LYS A 526 28.82 -3.85 -58.33
N SER A 527 29.92 -4.55 -58.07
CA SER A 527 31.02 -4.00 -57.29
C SER A 527 31.68 -2.88 -58.09
N GLU A 528 31.84 -1.70 -57.50
CA GLU A 528 32.67 -0.60 -58.01
C GLU A 528 34.19 -0.94 -57.93
N GLU A 529 34.59 -2.12 -58.40
CA GLU A 529 35.99 -2.52 -58.60
C GLU A 529 36.29 -2.86 -60.08
N GLU A 530 35.38 -2.51 -61.00
CA GLU A 530 35.64 -2.45 -62.46
C GLU A 530 35.31 -1.04 -62.97
N ASP A 531 36.09 -0.05 -62.53
CA ASP A 531 36.49 1.09 -63.36
C ASP A 531 37.68 1.76 -62.64
N GLN A 532 38.87 1.39 -63.11
CA GLN A 532 40.09 2.17 -62.96
C GLN A 532 39.96 3.52 -63.67
#